data_AF-A0A7X8DMQ0-F1
#
_entry.id   AF-A0A7X8DMQ0-F1
#
_cell.length_a   1.000
_cell.length_b   1.000
_cell.length_c   1.000
_cell.angle_alpha   90.00
_cell.angle_beta   90.00
_cell.angle_gamma   90.00
#
_symmetry.space_group_name_H-M   'P 1'
#
loop_
_entity.id
_entity.type
_entity.pdbx_description
1 polymer ?
#
loop_
_entity_poly.entity_id
_entity_poly.type
_entity_poly.pdbx_seq_one_letter_code
_entity_poly.pdbx_strand_id
1 'polypeptide(L)' 'MKSRVFLFIGIVFTFASCKQHVCNCKEYKGEQIINEYEKEISPTLSCDELNKVKYIDCDTIQVICGDSNPL' A
#
# COMPACT_ATOMS: atom_id res chain seq x y z
N MET A 1 10.12 -55.46 -12.30
CA MET A 1 10.40 -54.51 -11.19
C MET A 1 11.10 -53.30 -11.77
N LYS A 2 10.40 -52.16 -11.90
CA LYS A 2 10.94 -50.93 -12.51
C LYS A 2 11.60 -50.08 -11.42
N SER A 3 12.92 -49.95 -11.54
CA SER A 3 13.75 -48.96 -10.89
C SER A 3 13.32 -47.55 -11.34
N ARG A 4 13.02 -46.64 -10.41
CA ARG A 4 13.24 -45.17 -10.55
C ARG A 4 13.35 -44.53 -9.17
N VAL A 5 14.60 -44.30 -8.77
CA VAL A 5 15.00 -43.28 -7.81
C VAL A 5 14.49 -41.93 -8.30
N PHE A 6 13.72 -41.22 -7.49
CA PHE A 6 13.45 -39.80 -7.69
C PHE A 6 13.69 -39.05 -6.40
N LEU A 7 14.93 -38.62 -6.28
CA LEU A 7 15.38 -37.52 -5.44
C LEU A 7 14.84 -36.23 -6.10
N PHE A 8 13.83 -35.60 -5.52
CA PHE A 8 13.45 -34.21 -5.83
C PHE A 8 13.69 -33.41 -4.55
N ILE A 9 14.81 -32.70 -4.46
CA ILE A 9 14.92 -31.25 -4.74
C ILE A 9 13.91 -30.52 -3.86
N GLY A 10 14.30 -29.94 -2.73
CA GLY A 10 15.23 -28.81 -2.69
C GLY A 10 14.41 -27.53 -2.61
N ILE A 11 14.22 -27.05 -1.38
CA ILE A 11 14.10 -25.64 -0.95
C ILE A 11 13.46 -24.67 -1.97
N VAL A 12 12.25 -24.20 -1.66
CA VAL A 12 11.94 -22.77 -1.76
C VAL A 12 11.23 -22.37 -0.47
N PHE A 13 12.05 -21.97 0.51
CA PHE A 13 11.61 -21.10 1.58
C PHE A 13 11.14 -19.76 0.98
N THR A 14 10.19 -19.15 1.67
CA THR A 14 9.82 -17.73 1.64
C THR A 14 9.25 -17.18 0.33
N PHE A 15 7.92 -17.15 0.25
CA PHE A 15 7.27 -15.87 0.05
C PHE A 15 6.47 -15.59 1.32
N ALA A 16 7.11 -14.87 2.25
CA ALA A 16 6.35 -14.03 3.15
C ALA A 16 5.42 -13.25 2.24
N SER A 17 4.10 -13.44 2.40
CA SER A 17 3.11 -12.65 1.70
C SER A 17 3.38 -11.20 2.12
N CYS A 18 4.18 -10.48 1.34
CA CYS A 18 4.25 -9.04 1.41
C CYS A 18 2.85 -8.59 0.98
N LYS A 19 1.92 -8.55 1.94
CA LYS A 19 0.65 -7.85 1.76
C LYS A 19 1.07 -6.44 1.37
N GLN A 20 0.94 -6.09 0.09
CA GLN A 20 0.98 -4.70 -0.33
C GLN A 20 -0.08 -4.00 0.53
N HIS A 21 0.39 -3.07 1.34
CA HIS A 21 -0.50 -2.32 2.21
C HIS A 21 -1.03 -1.16 1.36
N VAL A 22 -2.33 -1.17 1.09
CA VAL A 22 -2.99 -0.17 0.25
C VAL A 22 -3.63 0.87 1.16
N CYS A 23 -3.30 2.13 0.91
CA CYS A 23 -3.88 3.29 1.58
C CYS A 23 -4.87 3.97 0.66
N ASN A 24 -5.97 4.48 1.21
CA ASN A 24 -6.84 5.42 0.50
C ASN A 24 -6.50 6.85 0.95
N CYS A 25 -6.13 7.69 -0.01
CA CYS A 25 -5.73 9.08 0.18
C CYS A 25 -6.76 10.03 -0.42
N LYS A 26 -7.16 11.03 0.37
CA LYS A 26 -8.08 12.10 -0.02
C LYS A 26 -7.39 13.44 0.03
N GLU A 27 -7.55 14.23 -1.02
CA GLU A 27 -7.05 15.60 -1.09
C GLU A 27 -8.19 16.58 -0.82
N TYR A 28 -7.99 17.46 0.15
CA TYR A 28 -8.94 18.45 0.60
C TYR A 28 -8.46 19.86 0.27
N LYS A 29 -9.32 20.65 -0.35
CA LYS A 29 -9.17 22.11 -0.49
C LYS A 29 -10.17 22.76 0.46
N GLY A 30 -9.70 23.17 1.65
CA GLY A 30 -10.60 23.55 2.74
C GLY A 30 -11.40 22.33 3.21
N GLU A 31 -12.74 22.41 3.15
CA GLU A 31 -13.65 21.31 3.52
C GLU A 31 -14.05 20.42 2.33
N GLN A 32 -13.67 20.79 1.10
CA GLN A 32 -14.06 20.08 -0.11
C GLN A 32 -13.02 19.02 -0.49
N ILE A 33 -13.46 17.79 -0.72
CA ILE A 33 -12.65 16.74 -1.36
C ILE A 33 -12.53 17.06 -2.85
N ILE A 34 -11.30 17.24 -3.33
CA ILE A 34 -11.00 17.51 -4.74
C ILE A 34 -10.46 16.30 -5.48
N ASN A 35 -9.93 15.31 -4.75
CA ASN A 35 -9.38 14.10 -5.33
C ASN A 35 -9.36 12.95 -4.31
N GLU A 36 -9.51 11.71 -4.79
CA GLU A 36 -9.40 10.47 -4.01
C GLU A 36 -8.60 9.47 -4.83
N TYR A 37 -7.58 8.86 -4.23
CA TYR A 37 -6.73 7.89 -4.90
C TYR A 37 -6.18 6.85 -3.93
N GLU A 38 -5.96 5.65 -4.45
CA GLU A 38 -5.28 4.60 -3.70
C GLU A 38 -3.77 4.69 -3.91
N LYS A 39 -3.03 4.40 -2.85
CA LYS A 39 -1.58 4.36 -2.86
C LYS A 39 -1.09 3.09 -2.18
N GLU A 40 -0.40 2.27 -2.95
CA GLU A 40 0.33 1.13 -2.40
C GLU A 40 1.57 1.63 -1.66
N ILE A 41 1.74 1.18 -0.42
CA ILE A 41 2.93 1.45 0.38
C ILE A 41 3.62 0.16 0.81
N SER A 42 4.90 0.31 1.08
CA SER A 42 5.68 -0.73 1.74
C SER A 42 5.11 -0.97 3.15
N PRO A 43 5.08 -2.23 3.63
CA PRO A 43 4.53 -2.58 4.94
C PRO A 43 5.29 -1.97 6.14
N THR A 44 6.41 -1.27 5.88
CA THR A 44 7.18 -0.52 6.87
C THR A 44 6.67 0.90 7.11
N LEU A 45 5.82 1.41 6.22
CA LEU A 45 5.20 2.74 6.33
C LEU A 45 3.74 2.56 6.77
N SER A 46 3.24 3.45 7.62
CA SER A 46 1.80 3.54 7.89
C SER A 46 1.13 4.50 6.91
N CYS A 47 -0.17 4.32 6.65
CA CYS A 47 -0.90 5.25 5.78
C CYS A 47 -0.91 6.67 6.32
N ASP A 48 -0.93 6.84 7.65
CA ASP A 48 -0.87 8.15 8.29
C ASP A 48 0.44 8.91 8.01
N GLU A 49 1.55 8.21 7.77
CA GLU A 49 2.82 8.82 7.38
C GLU A 49 2.79 9.43 5.97
N LEU A 50 1.77 9.11 5.17
CA LEU A 50 1.55 9.73 3.87
C LEU A 50 0.76 11.04 3.95
N ASN A 51 0.25 11.39 5.13
CA ASN A 51 -0.44 12.66 5.37
C ASN A 51 0.49 13.82 5.09
N LYS A 52 0.05 14.77 4.27
CA LYS A 52 0.87 15.94 3.92
C LYS A 52 0.04 17.12 3.52
N VAL A 53 0.64 18.30 3.64
CA VAL A 53 0.08 19.54 3.12
C VAL A 53 0.83 19.92 1.85
N LYS A 54 0.09 20.17 0.77
CA LYS A 54 0.61 20.72 -0.50
C LYS A 54 0.12 22.15 -0.65
N TYR A 55 0.90 22.98 -1.32
CA TYR A 55 0.50 24.33 -1.72
C TYR A 55 0.45 24.40 -3.24
N ILE A 56 -0.73 24.71 -3.80
CA ILE A 56 -0.96 24.81 -5.24
C ILE A 56 -1.68 26.14 -5.49
N ASP A 57 -1.11 27.03 -6.30
CA ASP A 57 -1.74 28.29 -6.73
C ASP A 57 -2.36 29.13 -5.58
N CYS A 58 -1.61 29.31 -4.49
CA CYS A 58 -2.04 29.98 -3.25
C CYS A 58 -3.09 29.23 -2.40
N ASP A 59 -3.54 28.06 -2.83
CA ASP A 59 -4.40 27.19 -2.06
C ASP A 59 -3.61 26.17 -1.24
N THR A 60 -4.12 25.87 -0.05
CA THR A 60 -3.58 24.81 0.82
C THR A 60 -4.40 23.54 0.60
N ILE A 61 -3.74 22.49 0.12
CA ILE A 61 -4.34 21.17 -0.11
C ILE A 61 -3.86 20.22 1.00
N GLN A 62 -4.79 19.71 1.80
CA GLN A 62 -4.48 18.70 2.80
C GLN A 62 -4.69 17.31 2.20
N VAL A 63 -3.65 16.48 2.22
CA VAL A 63 -3.72 15.09 1.83
C VAL A 63 -3.83 14.26 3.10
N ILE A 64 -4.92 13.54 3.25
CA ILE A 64 -5.18 12.63 4.37
C ILE A 64 -5.30 11.22 3.80
N CYS A 65 -4.41 10.33 4.21
CA CYS A 65 -4.33 8.94 3.84
C CYS A 65 -4.64 8.08 5.06
N GLY A 66 -5.48 7.07 4.89
CA GLY A 66 -5.77 6.06 5.90
C GLY A 66 -5.72 4.67 5.28
N ASP A 67 -5.63 3.65 6.13
CA ASP A 67 -5.70 2.26 5.68
C ASP A 67 -6.98 2.08 4.86
N SER A 68 -6.87 1.45 3.68
CA SER A 68 -8.03 0.98 2.94
C SER A 68 -8.65 -0.14 3.76
N ASN A 69 -9.48 0.21 4.74
CA ASN A 69 -10.09 -0.74 5.66
C ASN A 69 -10.87 -1.79 4.83
N PRO A 70 -10.40 -3.05 4.74
CA PRO A 70 -11.26 -4.12 4.25
C PRO A 70 -12.20 -4.46 5.42
N LEU A 71 -13.49 -4.20 5.22
CA LEU A 71 -14.58 -4.54 6.16
C LEU A 71 -14.43 -5.95 6.76
#